data_AF-A0A0D2J120-F1
#
_entry.id   AF-A0A0D2J120-F1
#
_cell.length_a   1.000
_cell.length_b   1.000
_cell.length_c   1.000
_cell.angle_alpha   90.00
_cell.angle_beta   90.00
_cell.angle_gamma   90.00
#
_symmetry.space_group_name_H-M   'P 1'
#
loop_
_entity.id
_entity.type
_entity.pdbx_description
1 polymer ?
#
loop_
_entity_poly.entity_id
_entity_poly.type
_entity_poly.pdbx_seq_one_letter_code
_entity_poly.pdbx_strand_id
1 'polypeptide(L)'
;MHMGVGKRVFEGAPRQMRVELWKSSLQRRGVGVAAAKSFEHLLEVEVGDEAGADIDKDLARTFPTTRRFAGSEGQAALRRVLRAYAALDPEVGYCQGMNFVGALLLSYLPEAEAFGALVVLMQDRGLRRYYSTDMALLQAHFWQLGRLMPPQLCARLEGVGVTPSLYAASWLMTCYSADFPLSFSAR
;
A
#
# COMPACT_ATOMS: atom_id res chain seq x y z
N MET A 1 -8.04 19.01 -28.30
CA MET A 1 -6.95 19.48 -27.43
C MET A 1 -7.01 18.69 -26.12
N HIS A 2 -6.43 17.48 -26.07
CA HIS A 2 -6.51 16.61 -24.90
C HIS A 2 -5.50 17.08 -23.84
N MET A 3 -6.03 17.48 -22.68
CA MET A 3 -5.25 17.98 -21.54
C MET A 3 -4.27 16.95 -21.00
N GLY A 4 -2.96 17.21 -21.17
CA GLY A 4 -1.87 16.51 -20.50
C GLY A 4 -1.70 16.93 -19.03
N VAL A 5 -2.75 16.75 -18.22
CA VAL A 5 -2.78 17.12 -16.78
C VAL A 5 -2.37 15.94 -15.88
N GLY A 6 -2.29 14.71 -16.38
CA GLY A 6 -2.08 13.52 -15.53
C GLY A 6 -0.69 13.35 -14.91
N LYS A 7 0.39 13.62 -15.66
CA LYS A 7 1.77 13.28 -15.21
C LYS A 7 2.49 14.37 -14.42
N ARG A 8 2.19 15.65 -14.66
CA ARG A 8 2.93 16.79 -14.08
C ARG A 8 2.39 17.29 -12.74
N VAL A 9 1.23 16.80 -12.30
CA VAL A 9 0.56 17.30 -11.08
C VAL A 9 1.20 16.74 -9.81
N PHE A 10 1.87 15.59 -9.87
CA PHE A 10 2.49 14.94 -8.72
C PHE A 10 4.01 15.16 -8.62
N GLU A 11 4.68 15.46 -9.75
CA GLU A 11 6.10 15.81 -9.77
C GLU A 11 6.33 17.16 -9.10
N GLY A 12 6.96 17.15 -7.92
CA GLY A 12 7.28 18.37 -7.17
C GLY A 12 6.12 18.95 -6.37
N ALA A 13 4.98 18.27 -6.28
CA ALA A 13 3.84 18.73 -5.48
C ALA A 13 4.22 18.89 -4.00
N PRO A 14 3.99 20.08 -3.39
CA PRO A 14 4.18 20.27 -1.96
C PRO A 14 3.36 19.27 -1.14
N ARG A 15 3.82 18.94 0.07
CA ARG A 15 3.18 17.94 0.94
C ARG A 15 1.67 18.17 1.11
N GLN A 16 1.26 19.42 1.30
CA GLN A 16 -0.15 19.79 1.48
C GLN A 16 -0.99 19.52 0.22
N MET A 17 -0.46 19.83 -0.96
CA MET A 17 -1.15 19.58 -2.22
C MET A 17 -1.29 18.08 -2.51
N ARG A 18 -0.31 17.25 -2.13
CA ARG A 18 -0.43 15.78 -2.24
C ARG A 18 -1.62 15.25 -1.45
N VAL A 19 -1.79 15.72 -0.22
CA VAL A 19 -2.91 15.32 0.64
C VAL A 19 -4.24 15.65 -0.04
N GLU A 20 -4.40 16.88 -0.55
CA GLU A 20 -5.63 17.29 -1.24
C GLU A 20 -5.89 16.50 -2.53
N LEU A 21 -4.85 16.19 -3.31
CA LEU A 21 -4.96 15.37 -4.51
C LEU A 21 -5.36 13.92 -4.18
N TRP A 22 -4.81 13.36 -3.10
CA TRP A 22 -5.19 12.04 -2.61
C TRP A 22 -6.65 12.07 -2.16
N LYS A 23 -7.03 12.99 -1.27
CA LYS A 23 -8.42 13.15 -0.79
C LYS A 23 -9.42 13.32 -1.93
N SER A 24 -9.13 14.17 -2.92
CA SER A 24 -9.96 14.33 -4.12
C SER A 24 -10.10 13.01 -4.90
N SER A 25 -9.02 12.23 -4.97
CA SER A 25 -9.04 10.90 -5.59
C SER A 25 -9.87 9.89 -4.79
N LEU A 26 -9.94 10.01 -3.46
CA LEU A 26 -10.79 9.19 -2.59
C LEU A 26 -12.27 9.54 -2.72
N GLN A 27 -12.57 10.82 -2.94
CA GLN A 27 -13.93 11.35 -3.00
C GLN A 27 -14.62 11.06 -4.34
N ARG A 28 -13.87 10.86 -5.42
CA ARG A 28 -14.40 10.72 -6.80
C ARG A 28 -15.48 9.65 -6.99
N ARG A 29 -15.53 8.63 -6.12
CA ARG A 29 -16.53 7.55 -6.15
C ARG A 29 -17.25 7.33 -4.81
N GLY A 30 -16.94 8.12 -3.79
CA GLY A 30 -17.52 7.98 -2.45
C GLY A 30 -17.07 6.75 -1.64
N VAL A 31 -16.44 5.73 -2.25
CA VAL A 31 -15.98 4.50 -1.58
C VAL A 31 -15.09 4.78 -0.38
N GLY A 32 -14.06 5.62 -0.54
CA GLY A 32 -13.15 5.96 0.55
C GLY A 32 -13.83 6.72 1.68
N VAL A 33 -14.82 7.56 1.36
CA VAL A 33 -15.60 8.31 2.36
C VAL A 33 -16.53 7.39 3.14
N ALA A 34 -17.19 6.44 2.46
CA ALA A 34 -18.04 5.45 3.11
C ALA A 34 -17.21 4.54 4.03
N ALA A 35 -16.05 4.07 3.57
CA ALA A 35 -15.13 3.29 4.38
C ALA A 35 -14.61 4.08 5.61
N ALA A 36 -14.19 5.33 5.43
CA ALA A 36 -13.76 6.16 6.57
C ALA A 36 -14.87 6.31 7.63
N LYS A 37 -16.14 6.35 7.23
CA LYS A 37 -17.29 6.41 8.17
C LYS A 37 -17.55 5.09 8.88
N SER A 38 -17.24 3.94 8.27
CA SER A 38 -17.40 2.63 8.90
C SER A 38 -16.22 2.22 9.78
N PHE A 39 -15.16 3.03 9.84
CA PHE A 39 -13.91 2.67 10.50
C PHE A 39 -14.10 2.28 11.97
N GLU A 40 -14.77 3.11 12.76
CA GLU A 40 -15.01 2.84 14.20
C GLU A 40 -15.76 1.52 14.41
N HIS A 41 -16.79 1.25 13.62
CA HIS A 41 -17.54 -0.01 13.70
C HIS A 41 -16.68 -1.23 13.35
N LEU A 42 -15.79 -1.11 12.37
CA LEU A 42 -14.89 -2.19 11.97
C LEU A 42 -13.82 -2.49 13.03
N LEU A 43 -13.52 -1.58 13.96
CA LEU A 43 -12.62 -1.84 15.08
C LEU A 43 -13.25 -2.76 16.13
N GLU A 44 -14.58 -2.85 16.16
CA GLU A 44 -15.33 -3.75 17.05
C GLU A 44 -15.45 -5.17 16.47
N VAL A 45 -15.20 -5.34 15.18
CA VAL A 45 -15.27 -6.64 14.51
C VAL A 45 -14.03 -7.47 14.85
N GLU A 46 -14.26 -8.71 15.29
CA GLU A 46 -13.16 -9.64 15.54
C GLU A 46 -12.45 -10.01 14.24
N VAL A 47 -11.13 -9.94 14.30
CA VAL A 47 -10.23 -10.38 13.23
C VAL A 47 -9.57 -11.66 13.70
N GLY A 48 -9.46 -12.66 12.83
CA GLY A 48 -8.84 -13.95 13.16
C GLY A 48 -7.44 -13.80 13.76
N ASP A 49 -7.12 -14.69 14.71
CA ASP A 49 -5.90 -14.62 15.52
C ASP A 49 -4.62 -14.58 14.68
N GLU A 50 -4.58 -15.31 13.55
CA GLU A 50 -3.44 -15.32 12.63
C GLU A 50 -3.16 -13.93 12.04
N ALA A 51 -4.19 -13.28 11.50
CA ALA A 51 -4.04 -11.93 10.93
C ALA A 51 -3.66 -10.90 12.01
N GLY A 52 -4.22 -11.03 13.23
CA GLY A 52 -3.83 -10.20 14.37
C GLY A 52 -2.35 -10.36 14.74
N ALA A 53 -1.87 -11.60 14.83
CA ALA A 53 -0.48 -11.91 15.16
C ALA A 53 0.49 -11.42 14.07
N ASP A 54 0.13 -11.57 12.80
CA ASP A 54 0.98 -11.14 11.68
C ASP A 54 1.07 -9.62 11.56
N ILE A 55 -0.04 -8.90 11.82
CA ILE A 55 -0.01 -7.45 11.97
C ILE A 55 1.00 -7.06 13.04
N ASP A 56 0.90 -7.65 14.24
CA ASP A 56 1.73 -7.29 15.39
C ASP A 56 3.23 -7.53 15.14
N LYS A 57 3.59 -8.62 14.46
CA LYS A 57 4.97 -8.89 14.02
C LYS A 57 5.49 -7.81 13.07
N ASP A 58 4.63 -7.32 12.17
CA ASP A 58 5.01 -6.37 11.14
C ASP A 58 5.10 -4.92 11.63
N LEU A 59 4.37 -4.55 12.68
CA LEU A 59 4.42 -3.19 13.26
C LEU A 59 5.85 -2.78 13.64
N ALA A 60 6.62 -3.67 14.28
CA ALA A 60 7.96 -3.36 14.78
C ALA A 60 8.97 -3.04 13.67
N ARG A 61 8.78 -3.61 12.47
CA ARG A 61 9.66 -3.40 11.31
C ARG A 61 9.15 -2.33 10.34
N THR A 62 8.02 -1.69 10.63
CA THR A 62 7.42 -0.68 9.75
C THR A 62 7.93 0.72 10.08
N PHE A 63 8.79 1.27 9.21
CA PHE A 63 9.39 2.61 9.37
C PHE A 63 9.94 2.92 10.78
N PRO A 64 10.77 2.03 11.36
CA PRO A 64 11.18 2.12 12.77
C PRO A 64 11.95 3.42 13.10
N THR A 65 12.58 4.03 12.10
CA THR A 65 13.36 5.27 12.26
C THR A 65 12.54 6.55 12.09
N THR A 66 11.27 6.45 11.65
CA THR A 66 10.41 7.63 11.46
C THR A 66 9.77 8.02 12.79
N ARG A 67 9.86 9.31 13.17
CA ARG A 67 9.32 9.83 14.45
C ARG A 67 7.90 9.37 14.77
N ARG A 68 7.04 9.25 13.76
CA ARG A 68 5.64 8.81 13.92
C ARG A 68 5.51 7.35 14.35
N PHE A 69 6.34 6.45 13.82
CA PHE A 69 6.24 5.00 14.03
C PHE A 69 7.27 4.45 15.02
N ALA A 70 8.23 5.28 15.44
CA ALA A 70 9.14 4.99 16.54
C ALA A 70 8.44 4.93 17.91
N GLY A 71 7.26 5.56 18.04
CA GLY A 71 6.46 5.56 19.26
C GLY A 71 5.24 4.62 19.19
N SER A 72 4.68 4.30 20.37
CA SER A 72 3.52 3.42 20.52
C SER A 72 2.25 3.95 19.85
N GLU A 73 2.05 5.27 19.81
CA GLU A 73 0.86 5.88 19.23
C GLU A 73 0.73 5.59 17.72
N GLY A 74 1.81 5.78 16.95
CA GLY A 74 1.78 5.52 15.51
C GLY A 74 1.65 4.04 15.17
N GLN A 75 2.26 3.16 15.96
CA GLN A 75 2.08 1.72 15.81
C GLN A 75 0.66 1.28 16.17
N ALA A 76 0.05 1.87 17.21
CA ALA A 76 -1.34 1.60 17.58
C ALA A 76 -2.31 2.07 16.50
N ALA A 77 -2.08 3.25 15.91
CA ALA A 77 -2.87 3.75 14.78
C ALA A 77 -2.73 2.84 13.54
N LEU A 78 -1.50 2.39 13.23
CA LEU A 78 -1.28 1.45 12.13
C LEU A 78 -1.98 0.11 12.38
N ARG A 79 -1.91 -0.42 13.61
CA ARG A 79 -2.61 -1.63 14.01
C ARG A 79 -4.11 -1.53 13.75
N ARG A 80 -4.74 -0.43 14.19
CA ARG A 80 -6.18 -0.20 14.00
C ARG A 80 -6.56 -0.12 12.52
N VAL A 81 -5.79 0.61 11.70
CA VAL A 81 -6.01 0.68 10.24
C VAL A 81 -5.93 -0.70 9.58
N LEU A 82 -4.91 -1.49 9.90
CA LEU A 82 -4.72 -2.81 9.30
C LEU A 82 -5.78 -3.82 9.76
N ARG A 83 -6.14 -3.80 11.05
CA ARG A 83 -7.22 -4.65 11.59
C ARG A 83 -8.58 -4.31 10.97
N ALA A 84 -8.91 -3.02 10.86
CA ALA A 84 -10.16 -2.61 10.22
C ALA A 84 -10.23 -3.05 8.76
N TYR A 85 -9.10 -3.04 8.03
CA TYR A 85 -9.06 -3.57 6.66
C TYR A 85 -9.27 -5.08 6.63
N ALA A 86 -8.56 -5.83 7.49
CA ALA A 86 -8.71 -7.28 7.57
C ALA A 86 -10.15 -7.70 7.92
N ALA A 87 -10.84 -6.91 8.76
CA ALA A 87 -12.26 -7.10 9.06
C ALA A 87 -13.18 -6.78 7.87
N LEU A 88 -12.86 -5.73 7.10
CA LEU A 88 -13.66 -5.31 5.94
C LEU A 88 -13.58 -6.30 4.78
N ASP A 89 -12.40 -6.86 4.53
CA ASP A 89 -12.14 -7.72 3.37
C ASP A 89 -11.53 -9.08 3.80
N PRO A 90 -12.31 -9.97 4.45
CA PRO A 90 -11.78 -11.22 5.01
C PRO A 90 -11.20 -12.19 3.97
N GLU A 91 -11.57 -12.05 2.70
CA GLU A 91 -11.01 -12.84 1.60
C GLU A 91 -9.51 -12.58 1.42
N VAL A 92 -9.09 -11.32 1.61
CA VAL A 92 -7.67 -10.93 1.62
C VAL A 92 -7.10 -10.97 3.04
N GLY A 93 -7.91 -10.55 4.01
CA GLY A 93 -7.51 -10.37 5.40
C GLY A 93 -6.34 -9.39 5.53
N TYR A 94 -5.30 -9.81 6.24
CA TYR A 94 -4.02 -9.14 6.28
C TYR A 94 -2.99 -9.97 5.50
N CYS A 95 -2.31 -9.32 4.55
CA CYS A 95 -1.18 -9.88 3.85
C CYS A 95 0.08 -9.06 4.13
N GLN A 96 1.21 -9.75 4.26
CA GLN A 96 2.50 -9.14 4.50
C GLN A 96 2.81 -8.06 3.44
N GLY A 97 3.24 -6.89 3.90
CA GLY A 97 3.55 -5.74 3.04
C GLY A 97 2.48 -4.65 3.06
N MET A 98 1.24 -4.99 3.46
CA MET A 98 0.17 -3.99 3.64
C MET A 98 0.50 -2.96 4.73
N ASN A 99 1.26 -3.38 5.75
CA ASN A 99 1.79 -2.49 6.80
C ASN A 99 2.52 -1.26 6.24
N PHE A 100 3.34 -1.43 5.20
CA PHE A 100 4.07 -0.31 4.60
C PHE A 100 3.14 0.65 3.85
N VAL A 101 2.13 0.12 3.15
CA VAL A 101 1.11 0.95 2.47
C VAL A 101 0.26 1.72 3.49
N GLY A 102 -0.20 1.04 4.55
CA GLY A 102 -0.96 1.66 5.63
C GLY A 102 -0.16 2.75 6.35
N ALA A 103 1.12 2.49 6.63
CA ALA A 103 2.00 3.46 7.28
C ALA A 103 2.36 4.65 6.36
N LEU A 104 2.52 4.41 5.05
CA LEU A 104 2.65 5.48 4.06
C LEU A 104 1.43 6.40 4.13
N LEU A 105 0.21 5.86 4.05
CA LEU A 105 -1.03 6.65 4.11
C LEU A 105 -1.17 7.42 5.42
N LEU A 106 -0.92 6.76 6.56
CA LEU A 106 -0.93 7.38 7.89
C LEU A 106 0.12 8.49 8.06
N SER A 107 1.17 8.52 7.23
CA SER A 107 2.16 9.59 7.24
C SER A 107 1.61 10.91 6.67
N TYR A 108 0.48 10.87 5.94
CA TYR A 108 -0.10 12.01 5.25
C TYR A 108 -1.55 12.29 5.66
N LEU A 109 -2.29 11.27 6.12
CA LEU A 109 -3.71 11.34 6.41
C LEU A 109 -4.01 11.03 7.89
N PRO A 110 -5.09 11.60 8.45
CA PRO A 110 -5.70 11.11 9.69
C PRO A 110 -6.12 9.65 9.57
N GLU A 111 -6.33 8.98 10.70
CA GLU A 111 -6.48 7.52 10.75
C GLU A 111 -7.65 6.98 9.93
N ALA A 112 -8.87 7.48 10.14
CA ALA A 112 -10.05 7.06 9.38
C ALA A 112 -9.92 7.37 7.88
N GLU A 113 -9.28 8.49 7.52
CA GLU A 113 -9.00 8.83 6.13
C GLU A 113 -7.92 7.93 5.51
N ALA A 114 -6.90 7.54 6.27
CA ALA A 114 -5.87 6.60 5.85
C ALA A 114 -6.47 5.21 5.61
N PHE A 115 -7.39 4.77 6.48
CA PHE A 115 -8.19 3.57 6.27
C PHE A 115 -9.02 3.67 4.98
N GLY A 116 -9.80 4.74 4.82
CA GLY A 116 -10.58 4.95 3.60
C GLY A 116 -9.71 4.99 2.33
N ALA A 117 -8.50 5.52 2.43
CA ALA A 117 -7.52 5.53 1.34
C ALA A 117 -6.99 4.13 1.01
N LEU A 118 -6.70 3.32 2.03
CA LEU A 118 -6.30 1.94 1.85
C LEU A 118 -7.38 1.15 1.12
N VAL A 119 -8.65 1.31 1.51
CA VAL A 119 -9.79 0.66 0.85
C VAL A 119 -9.88 1.04 -0.63
N VAL A 120 -9.73 2.32 -0.97
CA VAL A 120 -9.73 2.77 -2.37
C VAL A 120 -8.56 2.18 -3.16
N LEU A 121 -7.35 2.12 -2.59
CA LEU A 121 -6.22 1.48 -3.26
C LEU A 121 -6.48 -0.01 -3.51
N MET A 122 -7.01 -0.69 -2.52
CA MET A 122 -7.23 -2.13 -2.57
C MET A 122 -8.37 -2.49 -3.54
N GLN A 123 -9.52 -1.84 -3.43
CA GLN A 123 -10.73 -2.18 -4.19
C GLN A 123 -10.77 -1.44 -5.54
N ASP A 124 -10.80 -0.11 -5.52
CA ASP A 124 -11.00 0.71 -6.72
C ASP A 124 -9.76 0.74 -7.65
N ARG A 125 -8.55 0.70 -7.08
CA ARG A 125 -7.30 0.66 -7.86
C ARG A 125 -6.75 -0.75 -8.03
N GLY A 126 -7.41 -1.75 -7.45
CA GLY A 126 -7.11 -3.15 -7.65
C GLY A 126 -5.82 -3.63 -7.00
N LEU A 127 -5.28 -2.91 -6.00
CA LEU A 127 -4.09 -3.34 -5.28
C LEU A 127 -4.31 -4.69 -4.58
N ARG A 128 -5.55 -5.01 -4.18
CA ARG A 128 -5.89 -6.31 -3.56
C ARG A 128 -5.49 -7.52 -4.40
N ARG A 129 -5.47 -7.38 -5.73
CA ARG A 129 -5.14 -8.46 -6.67
C ARG A 129 -3.68 -8.89 -6.62
N TYR A 130 -2.80 -8.08 -6.02
CA TYR A 130 -1.41 -8.46 -5.78
C TYR A 130 -1.24 -9.32 -4.52
N TYR A 131 -2.25 -9.38 -3.65
CA TYR A 131 -2.26 -10.18 -2.44
C TYR A 131 -3.11 -11.46 -2.61
N SER A 132 -3.49 -11.81 -3.84
CA SER A 132 -4.19 -13.07 -4.10
C SER A 132 -3.30 -14.27 -3.79
N THR A 133 -3.92 -15.36 -3.33
CA THR A 133 -3.22 -16.61 -2.98
C THR A 133 -2.50 -17.24 -4.17
N ASP A 134 -3.04 -17.08 -5.39
CA ASP A 134 -2.43 -17.58 -6.63
C ASP A 134 -1.29 -16.70 -7.16
N MET A 135 -1.12 -15.49 -6.62
CA MET A 135 -0.17 -14.47 -7.06
C MET A 135 -0.16 -14.23 -8.59
N ALA A 136 -1.25 -14.52 -9.30
CA ALA A 136 -1.26 -14.56 -10.76
C ALA A 136 -0.93 -13.21 -11.39
N LEU A 137 -1.42 -12.12 -10.78
CA LEU A 137 -1.11 -10.75 -11.24
C LEU A 137 0.36 -10.40 -11.04
N LEU A 138 0.95 -10.80 -9.91
CA LEU A 138 2.38 -10.59 -9.64
C LEU A 138 3.23 -11.31 -10.68
N GLN A 139 2.94 -12.58 -10.97
CA GLN A 139 3.66 -13.36 -11.96
C GLN A 139 3.56 -12.73 -13.36
N ALA A 140 2.37 -12.25 -13.75
CA ALA A 140 2.19 -11.52 -15.00
C ALA A 140 3.05 -10.24 -15.06
N HIS A 141 3.09 -9.47 -13.97
CA HIS A 141 3.88 -8.24 -13.91
C HIS A 141 5.39 -8.50 -13.83
N PHE A 142 5.82 -9.60 -13.19
CA PHE A 142 7.22 -10.05 -13.23
C PHE A 142 7.67 -10.38 -14.65
N TRP A 143 6.84 -11.11 -15.40
CA TRP A 143 7.10 -11.40 -16.81
C TRP A 143 7.18 -10.12 -17.65
N GLN A 144 6.24 -9.19 -17.46
CA GLN A 144 6.24 -7.90 -18.15
C GLN A 144 7.49 -7.07 -17.81
N LEU A 145 7.91 -7.05 -16.54
CA LEU A 145 9.11 -6.33 -16.10
C LEU A 145 10.36 -6.86 -16.80
N GLY A 146 10.48 -8.18 -16.95
CA GLY A 146 11.53 -8.81 -17.76
C GLY A 146 11.62 -8.24 -19.18
N ARG A 147 10.46 -8.07 -19.83
CA ARG A 147 10.36 -7.54 -21.20
C ARG A 147 10.63 -6.04 -21.32
N LEU A 148 10.42 -5.28 -20.25
CA LEU A 148 10.68 -3.84 -20.22
C LEU A 148 12.15 -3.52 -19.91
N MET A 149 12.90 -4.48 -19.34
CA MET A 149 14.33 -4.31 -19.09
C MET A 149 15.15 -4.38 -20.38
N PRO A 150 16.32 -3.69 -20.44
CA PRO A 150 17.27 -3.89 -21.53
C PRO A 150 17.59 -5.38 -21.71
N PRO A 151 17.53 -5.94 -22.93
CA PRO A 151 17.68 -7.38 -23.14
C PRO A 151 18.98 -7.97 -22.57
N GLN A 152 20.07 -7.21 -22.66
CA GLN A 152 21.38 -7.60 -22.12
C GLN A 152 21.37 -7.72 -20.59
N LEU A 153 20.64 -6.83 -19.90
CA LEU A 153 20.48 -6.88 -18.45
C LEU A 153 19.59 -8.06 -18.05
N CYS A 154 18.46 -8.24 -18.74
CA CYS A 154 17.54 -9.35 -18.48
C CYS A 154 18.25 -10.70 -18.61
N ALA A 155 18.96 -10.91 -19.73
CA ALA A 155 19.72 -12.14 -19.97
C ALA A 155 20.82 -12.38 -18.91
N ARG A 156 21.48 -11.32 -18.43
CA ARG A 156 22.50 -11.44 -17.38
C ARG A 156 21.90 -11.83 -16.04
N LEU A 157 20.77 -11.23 -15.65
CA LEU A 157 20.05 -11.56 -14.41
C LEU A 157 19.53 -13.00 -14.45
N GLU A 158 18.88 -13.39 -15.56
CA GLU A 158 18.41 -14.75 -15.77
C GLU A 158 19.56 -15.77 -15.74
N GLY A 159 20.70 -15.43 -16.38
CA GLY A 159 21.89 -16.28 -16.40
C GLY A 159 22.52 -16.55 -15.03
N VAL A 160 22.24 -15.71 -14.02
CA VAL A 160 22.65 -15.94 -12.62
C VAL A 160 21.49 -16.35 -11.71
N GLY A 161 20.33 -16.69 -12.28
CA GLY A 161 19.15 -17.13 -11.53
C GLY A 161 18.41 -16.01 -10.79
N VAL A 162 18.67 -14.74 -11.11
CA VAL A 162 17.98 -13.59 -10.52
C VAL A 162 16.72 -13.28 -11.29
N THR A 163 15.58 -13.77 -10.79
CA THR A 163 14.26 -13.50 -11.38
C THR A 163 13.61 -12.24 -10.79
N PRO A 164 12.68 -11.59 -11.50
CA PRO A 164 11.96 -10.42 -10.98
C PRO A 164 11.25 -10.64 -9.64
N SER A 165 10.80 -11.86 -9.36
CA SER A 165 10.15 -12.18 -8.08
C SER A 165 11.05 -11.94 -6.86
N LEU A 166 12.38 -12.00 -7.02
CA LEU A 166 13.34 -11.80 -5.92
C LEU A 166 13.49 -10.34 -5.48
N TYR A 167 13.15 -9.38 -6.34
CA TYR A 167 13.37 -7.96 -6.05
C TYR A 167 12.14 -7.08 -6.28
N ALA A 168 11.20 -7.47 -7.16
CA ALA A 168 10.06 -6.64 -7.53
C ALA A 168 8.78 -6.95 -6.75
N ALA A 169 8.73 -8.05 -6.00
CA ALA A 169 7.55 -8.41 -5.22
C ALA A 169 7.21 -7.31 -4.19
N SER A 170 8.19 -6.91 -3.38
CA SER A 170 8.05 -5.82 -2.42
C SER A 170 7.69 -4.49 -3.10
N TRP A 171 8.29 -4.18 -4.26
CA TRP A 171 8.01 -2.95 -5.01
C TRP A 171 6.52 -2.83 -5.38
N LEU A 172 5.95 -3.89 -5.94
CA LEU A 172 4.57 -3.90 -6.40
C LEU A 172 3.59 -4.00 -5.23
N MET A 173 3.84 -4.91 -4.29
CA MET A 173 2.93 -5.16 -3.16
C MET A 173 2.94 -4.02 -2.13
N THR A 174 4.02 -3.27 -2.00
CA THR A 174 4.12 -2.20 -0.99
C THR A 174 4.03 -0.82 -1.60
N CYS A 175 3.71 -0.70 -2.89
CA CYS A 175 3.80 0.56 -3.63
C CYS A 175 5.16 1.24 -3.40
N TYR A 176 6.25 0.47 -3.49
CA TYR A 176 7.64 0.89 -3.26
C TYR A 176 7.96 1.37 -1.84
N SER A 177 7.00 1.38 -0.92
CA SER A 177 7.18 2.00 0.39
C SER A 177 8.02 1.15 1.36
N ALA A 178 8.23 -0.14 1.10
CA ALA A 178 9.15 -0.95 1.91
C ALA A 178 10.63 -0.66 1.63
N ASP A 179 11.00 -0.43 0.37
CA ASP A 179 12.40 -0.38 -0.06
C ASP A 179 12.90 1.04 -0.40
N PHE A 180 11.98 1.99 -0.60
CA PHE A 180 12.31 3.35 -1.01
C PHE A 180 11.89 4.39 0.05
N PRO A 181 12.53 5.58 0.07
CA PRO A 181 12.14 6.63 0.99
C PRO A 181 10.65 7.02 0.85
N LEU A 182 9.98 7.31 1.96
CA LEU A 182 8.57 7.75 1.99
C LEU A 182 8.27 8.92 1.03
N SER A 183 9.24 9.81 0.80
CA SER A 183 9.10 10.95 -0.11
C SER A 183 9.12 10.57 -1.59
N PHE A 184 9.71 9.41 -1.93
CA PHE A 184 9.65 8.80 -3.25
C PHE A 184 8.31 8.10 -3.45
N SER A 185 7.93 7.24 -2.51
CA SER A 185 6.70 6.43 -2.61
C SER A 185 5.41 7.25 -2.50
N ALA A 186 5.49 8.48 -2.00
CA ALA A 186 4.37 9.43 -1.94
C ALA A 186 4.16 10.28 -3.21
N ARG A 187 4.93 10.06 -4.28
CA ARG A 187 4.75 10.75 -5.57
C ARG A 187 3.75 9.99 -6.44
#